data_AF-A0A2K9AM18-F1
#
_entry.id   AF-A0A2K9AM18-F1
#
_cell.length_a   1.000
_cell.length_b   1.000
_cell.length_c   1.000
_cell.angle_alpha   90.00
_cell.angle_beta   90.00
_cell.angle_gamma   90.00
#
_symmetry.space_group_name_H-M   'P 1'
#
loop_
_entity.id
_entity.type
_entity.pdbx_description
1 polymer ?
#
loop_
_entity_poly.entity_id
_entity_poly.type
_entity_poly.pdbx_seq_one_letter_code
_entity_poly.pdbx_strand_id
1 'polypeptide(L)'
;MVTLNKKHKIIRLYLEGKSKSAIARELELTRDTVRKYVNNYEAHERALTNAKSDEERETIILKANEKPTYNTTNRKRYKVTDEIIDRINEMIEENNERKLSGQRKFIRKKIDMHEVLVEEGYDISYRTVCDMVSTIVNKPKEAFIRQVLAPGEMAEFDWGEVSLTIDEIDSNLRRYYIAVFTLRPLTINTQNYTHSIILRVLMTCM
;
A
#
# COMPACT_ATOMS: atom_id res chain seq x y z
N MET A 1 -10.18 -0.07 25.23
CA MET A 1 -8.98 -0.75 24.70
C MET A 1 -7.83 -0.54 25.69
N VAL A 2 -7.12 -1.59 26.08
CA VAL A 2 -6.00 -1.46 27.03
C VAL A 2 -4.80 -0.86 26.30
N THR A 3 -4.24 0.22 26.84
CA THR A 3 -3.03 0.84 26.29
C THR A 3 -1.80 0.01 26.65
N LEU A 4 -0.72 0.16 25.87
CA LEU A 4 0.53 -0.57 26.12
C LEU A 4 1.07 -0.28 27.54
N ASN A 5 0.97 0.97 28.00
CA ASN A 5 1.32 1.36 29.36
C ASN A 5 0.51 0.61 30.43
N LYS A 6 -0.81 0.44 30.23
CA LYS A 6 -1.65 -0.35 31.15
C LYS A 6 -1.24 -1.84 31.13
N LYS A 7 -0.92 -2.42 29.97
CA LYS A 7 -0.39 -3.79 29.86
C LYS A 7 0.92 -3.95 30.65
N HIS A 8 1.87 -3.04 30.51
CA HIS A 8 3.14 -3.08 31.27
C HIS A 8 2.92 -2.92 32.78
N LYS A 9 1.99 -2.03 33.20
CA LYS A 9 1.63 -1.89 34.62
C LYS A 9 1.01 -3.17 35.19
N ILE A 10 0.14 -3.86 34.43
CA ILE A 10 -0.42 -5.16 34.86
C ILE A 10 0.70 -6.17 35.14
N ILE A 11 1.65 -6.29 34.21
CA ILE A 11 2.76 -7.25 34.34
C ILE A 11 3.66 -6.86 35.52
N ARG A 12 4.00 -5.58 35.68
CA ARG A 12 4.79 -5.09 36.82
C ARG A 12 4.15 -5.43 38.16
N LEU A 13 2.87 -5.10 38.34
CA LEU A 13 2.14 -5.37 39.59
C LEU A 13 2.00 -6.87 39.87
N TYR A 14 1.94 -7.69 38.81
CA TYR A 14 1.95 -9.15 38.93
C TYR A 14 3.31 -9.67 39.44
N LEU A 15 4.42 -9.14 38.92
CA LEU A 15 5.78 -9.48 39.38
C LEU A 15 6.04 -9.03 40.83
N GLU A 16 5.39 -7.93 41.27
CA GLU A 16 5.38 -7.47 42.67
C GLU A 16 4.55 -8.39 43.61
N GLY A 17 3.92 -9.44 43.09
CA GLY A 17 3.15 -10.42 43.88
C GLY A 17 1.71 -10.01 44.18
N LYS A 18 1.18 -8.94 43.59
CA LYS A 18 -0.22 -8.54 43.80
C LYS A 18 -1.18 -9.54 43.16
N SER A 19 -2.30 -9.81 43.86
CA SER A 19 -3.34 -10.68 43.31
C SER A 19 -4.02 -10.06 42.09
N LYS A 20 -4.49 -10.90 41.15
CA LYS A 20 -5.22 -10.48 39.94
C LYS A 20 -6.42 -9.56 40.27
N SER A 21 -7.06 -9.77 41.43
CA SER A 21 -8.18 -8.94 41.92
C SER A 21 -7.71 -7.58 42.45
N ALA A 22 -6.56 -7.51 43.12
CA ALA A 22 -5.98 -6.25 43.58
C ALA A 22 -5.54 -5.37 42.39
N ILE A 23 -4.87 -5.97 41.39
CA ILE A 23 -4.45 -5.29 40.16
C ILE A 23 -5.67 -4.72 39.39
N ALA A 24 -6.77 -5.48 39.33
CA ALA A 24 -8.01 -5.05 38.68
C ALA A 24 -8.61 -3.80 39.35
N ARG A 25 -8.62 -3.76 40.69
CA ARG A 25 -9.09 -2.59 41.46
C ARG A 25 -8.18 -1.38 41.28
N GLU A 26 -6.87 -1.58 41.31
CA GLU A 26 -5.88 -0.50 41.21
C GLU A 26 -5.85 0.16 39.81
N LEU A 27 -6.04 -0.62 38.75
CA LEU A 27 -5.98 -0.12 37.36
C LEU A 27 -7.36 0.20 36.74
N GLU A 28 -8.43 0.06 37.53
CA GLU A 28 -9.82 0.20 37.10
C GLU A 28 -10.13 -0.65 35.85
N LEU A 29 -9.77 -1.94 35.91
CA LEU A 29 -9.98 -2.91 34.84
C LEU A 29 -10.80 -4.08 35.34
N THR A 30 -11.43 -4.81 34.41
CA THR A 30 -12.10 -6.06 34.75
C THR A 30 -11.08 -7.14 35.09
N ARG A 31 -11.41 -8.00 36.07
CA ARG A 31 -10.57 -9.14 36.47
C ARG A 31 -10.21 -10.04 35.29
N ASP A 32 -11.12 -10.23 34.35
CA ASP A 32 -10.89 -11.06 33.16
C ASP A 32 -9.85 -10.45 32.22
N THR A 33 -9.81 -9.12 32.10
CA THR A 33 -8.79 -8.42 31.33
C THR A 33 -7.41 -8.63 31.96
N VAL A 34 -7.29 -8.46 33.28
CA VAL A 34 -6.04 -8.72 34.01
C VAL A 34 -5.62 -10.18 33.88
N ARG A 35 -6.54 -11.12 34.09
CA ARG A 35 -6.31 -12.56 33.93
C ARG A 35 -5.78 -12.89 32.54
N LYS A 36 -6.39 -12.34 31.48
CA LYS A 36 -5.95 -12.53 30.09
C LYS A 36 -4.49 -12.11 29.90
N TYR A 37 -4.10 -10.93 30.35
CA TYR A 37 -2.72 -10.45 30.17
C TYR A 37 -1.70 -11.22 31.01
N VAL A 38 -2.04 -11.62 32.25
CA VAL A 38 -1.16 -12.45 33.08
C VAL A 38 -0.97 -13.84 32.46
N ASN A 39 -2.04 -14.49 32.00
CA ASN A 39 -1.94 -15.80 31.36
C ASN A 39 -1.14 -15.73 30.05
N ASN A 40 -1.32 -14.68 29.25
CA ASN A 40 -0.50 -14.47 28.05
C ASN A 40 0.97 -14.27 28.39
N TYR A 41 1.29 -13.50 29.44
CA TYR A 41 2.66 -13.31 29.91
C TYR A 41 3.30 -14.65 30.33
N GLU A 42 2.63 -15.44 31.17
CA GLU A 42 3.10 -16.78 31.57
C GLU A 42 3.29 -17.72 30.37
N ALA A 43 2.43 -17.63 29.35
CA ALA A 43 2.57 -18.40 28.12
C ALA A 43 3.80 -17.97 27.31
N HIS A 44 4.09 -16.68 27.22
CA HIS A 44 5.30 -16.16 26.57
C HIS A 44 6.57 -16.58 27.32
N GLU A 45 6.58 -16.53 28.65
CA GLU A 45 7.71 -17.01 29.49
C GLU A 45 7.99 -18.51 29.29
N ARG A 46 6.93 -19.33 29.28
CA ARG A 46 7.05 -20.76 28.96
C ARG A 46 7.58 -20.99 27.55
N ALA A 47 7.10 -20.23 26.58
CA ALA A 47 7.58 -20.31 25.21
C ALA A 47 9.05 -19.90 25.08
N LEU A 48 9.48 -18.88 25.82
CA LEU A 48 10.87 -18.40 25.84
C LEU A 48 11.82 -19.45 26.43
N THR A 49 11.37 -20.12 27.50
CA THR A 49 12.12 -21.21 28.16
C THR A 49 12.25 -22.44 27.25
N ASN A 50 11.24 -22.73 26.44
CA ASN A 50 11.21 -23.88 25.52
C ASN A 50 11.85 -23.59 24.14
N ALA A 51 12.18 -22.32 23.84
CA ALA A 51 12.74 -21.93 22.55
C ALA A 51 14.16 -22.48 22.39
N LYS A 52 14.43 -23.10 21.23
CA LYS A 52 15.70 -23.78 20.93
C LYS A 52 16.67 -22.90 20.15
N SER A 53 16.14 -21.94 19.38
CA SER A 53 16.89 -21.01 18.54
C SER A 53 16.76 -19.57 19.06
N ASP A 54 17.77 -18.74 18.79
CA ASP A 54 17.76 -17.32 19.13
C ASP A 54 16.74 -16.54 18.28
N GLU A 55 16.52 -16.93 17.03
CA GLU A 55 15.49 -16.35 16.16
C GLU A 55 14.07 -16.55 16.75
N GLU A 56 13.80 -17.74 17.29
CA GLU A 56 12.52 -18.04 17.95
C GLU A 56 12.30 -17.14 19.17
N ARG A 57 13.36 -16.92 19.97
CA ARG A 57 13.31 -16.03 21.14
C ARG A 57 12.99 -14.59 20.74
N GLU A 58 13.65 -14.07 19.70
CA GLU A 58 13.39 -12.72 19.19
C GLU A 58 11.94 -12.56 18.74
N THR A 59 11.38 -13.52 18.00
CA THR A 59 9.97 -13.44 17.57
C THR A 59 8.98 -13.43 18.75
N ILE A 60 9.29 -14.16 19.83
CA ILE A 60 8.46 -14.19 21.04
C ILE A 60 8.53 -12.84 21.76
N ILE A 61 9.72 -12.25 21.88
CA ILE A 61 9.92 -10.94 22.52
C ILE A 61 9.18 -9.84 21.75
N LEU A 62 9.26 -9.87 20.41
CA LEU A 62 8.54 -8.93 19.56
C LEU A 62 7.03 -9.04 19.79
N LYS A 63 6.47 -10.26 19.72
CA LYS A 63 5.04 -10.52 20.00
C LYS A 63 4.62 -10.08 21.40
N ALA A 64 5.47 -10.30 22.41
CA ALA A 64 5.19 -9.89 23.78
C ALA A 64 5.10 -8.36 23.93
N ASN A 65 5.88 -7.61 23.15
CA ASN A 65 5.90 -6.14 23.18
C ASN A 65 4.89 -5.46 22.26
N GLU A 66 4.21 -6.23 21.39
CA GLU A 66 3.18 -5.68 20.52
C GLU A 66 2.04 -4.99 21.28
N LYS A 67 1.48 -3.95 20.65
CA LYS A 67 0.33 -3.21 21.16
C LYS A 67 -0.87 -4.16 21.29
N PRO A 68 -1.63 -4.09 22.40
CA PRO A 68 -2.82 -4.93 22.52
C PRO A 68 -3.84 -4.63 21.41
N THR A 69 -4.23 -5.65 20.67
CA THR A 69 -5.25 -5.58 19.61
C THR A 69 -6.48 -6.40 19.99
N TYR A 70 -7.62 -6.08 19.36
CA TYR A 70 -8.80 -6.93 19.47
C TYR A 70 -8.60 -8.20 18.63
N ASN A 71 -9.04 -9.34 19.16
CA ASN A 71 -9.11 -10.55 18.36
C ASN A 71 -10.18 -10.35 17.28
N THR A 72 -9.72 -10.33 16.03
CA THR A 72 -10.58 -10.20 14.84
C THR A 72 -10.60 -11.48 14.01
N THR A 73 -9.96 -12.56 14.45
CA THR A 73 -9.81 -13.82 13.71
C THR A 73 -11.15 -14.45 13.32
N ASN A 74 -12.16 -14.32 14.17
CA ASN A 74 -13.50 -14.87 13.91
C ASN A 74 -14.41 -13.92 13.10
N ARG A 75 -13.93 -12.73 12.73
CA ARG A 75 -14.75 -11.79 11.93
C ARG A 75 -14.74 -12.24 10.48
N LYS A 76 -15.89 -12.70 10.01
CA LYS A 76 -16.13 -13.04 8.60
C LYS A 76 -17.19 -12.11 8.02
N ARG A 77 -17.10 -11.85 6.72
CA ARG A 77 -18.15 -11.13 5.98
C ARG A 77 -19.22 -12.17 5.64
N TYR A 78 -20.40 -12.06 6.25
CA TYR A 78 -21.50 -13.02 6.01
C TYR A 78 -22.35 -12.68 4.77
N LYS A 79 -22.41 -11.40 4.40
CA LYS A 79 -23.22 -10.90 3.27
C LYS A 79 -22.50 -10.95 1.92
N VAL A 80 -21.21 -11.28 1.90
CA VAL A 80 -20.43 -11.40 0.66
C VAL A 80 -20.40 -12.87 0.31
N THR A 81 -21.30 -13.29 -0.57
CA THR A 81 -21.31 -14.62 -1.16
C THR A 81 -20.35 -14.67 -2.35
N ASP A 82 -19.92 -15.86 -2.73
CA ASP A 82 -19.04 -16.05 -3.89
C ASP A 82 -19.71 -15.57 -5.19
N GLU A 83 -21.04 -15.74 -5.31
CA GLU A 83 -21.85 -15.22 -6.42
C GLU A 83 -21.71 -13.71 -6.61
N ILE A 84 -21.72 -12.93 -5.52
CA ILE A 84 -21.53 -11.47 -5.58
C ILE A 84 -20.10 -11.14 -6.04
N ILE A 85 -19.11 -11.92 -5.64
CA ILE A 85 -17.71 -11.72 -6.04
C ILE A 85 -17.56 -11.93 -7.54
N ASP A 86 -18.09 -13.05 -8.04
CA ASP A 86 -18.07 -13.40 -9.46
C ASP A 86 -18.80 -12.34 -10.28
N ARG A 87 -19.97 -11.90 -9.83
CA ARG A 87 -20.73 -10.85 -10.49
C ARG A 87 -19.98 -9.52 -10.57
N ILE A 88 -19.29 -9.14 -9.50
CA ILE A 88 -18.43 -7.94 -9.49
C ILE A 88 -17.26 -8.10 -10.46
N ASN A 89 -16.65 -9.28 -10.54
CA ASN A 89 -15.56 -9.56 -11.47
C ASN A 89 -16.01 -9.42 -12.93
N GLU A 90 -17.16 -9.98 -13.29
CA GLU A 90 -17.77 -9.82 -14.62
C GLU A 90 -17.95 -8.33 -14.99
N MET A 91 -18.54 -7.54 -14.09
CA MET A 91 -18.73 -6.11 -14.32
C MET A 91 -17.42 -5.34 -14.49
N ILE A 92 -16.34 -5.77 -13.81
CA ILE A 92 -15.00 -5.18 -13.94
C ILE A 92 -14.38 -5.58 -15.29
N GLU A 93 -14.56 -6.82 -15.73
CA GLU A 93 -14.07 -7.31 -17.02
C GLU A 93 -14.74 -6.59 -18.19
N GLU A 94 -16.08 -6.48 -18.18
CA GLU A 94 -16.83 -5.67 -19.15
C GLU A 94 -16.32 -4.22 -19.19
N ASN A 95 -16.00 -3.65 -18.03
CA ASN A 95 -15.44 -2.30 -17.96
C ASN A 95 -14.04 -2.21 -18.59
N ASN A 96 -13.23 -3.26 -18.53
CA ASN A 96 -11.93 -3.31 -19.18
C ASN A 96 -12.07 -3.42 -20.70
N GLU A 97 -13.00 -4.23 -21.20
CA GLU A 97 -13.32 -4.32 -22.64
C GLU A 97 -13.83 -2.98 -23.19
N ARG A 98 -14.71 -2.29 -22.46
CA ARG A 98 -15.20 -0.95 -22.82
C ARG A 98 -14.08 0.10 -22.85
N LYS A 99 -13.08 -0.02 -21.97
CA LYS A 99 -11.89 0.84 -22.01
C LYS A 99 -11.05 0.59 -23.26
N LEU A 100 -10.81 -0.68 -23.59
CA LEU A 100 -10.02 -1.09 -24.75
C LEU A 100 -10.67 -0.66 -26.07
N SER A 101 -11.99 -0.76 -26.16
CA SER A 101 -12.78 -0.33 -27.33
C SER A 101 -13.03 1.20 -27.40
N GLY A 102 -12.50 1.99 -26.48
CA GLY A 102 -12.63 3.46 -26.48
C GLY A 102 -13.97 3.99 -25.94
N GLN A 103 -14.86 3.13 -25.47
CA GLN A 103 -16.19 3.44 -24.93
C GLN A 103 -16.14 3.95 -23.48
N ARG A 104 -15.28 4.93 -23.19
CA ARG A 104 -15.01 5.39 -21.80
C ARG A 104 -16.23 5.92 -21.06
N LYS A 105 -17.21 6.48 -21.78
CA LYS A 105 -18.45 7.02 -21.18
C LYS A 105 -19.37 5.93 -20.62
N PHE A 106 -19.24 4.69 -21.10
CA PHE A 106 -20.10 3.57 -20.72
C PHE A 106 -19.49 2.69 -19.62
N ILE A 107 -18.38 3.11 -19.01
CA ILE A 107 -17.76 2.38 -17.89
C ILE A 107 -18.67 2.53 -16.66
N ARG A 108 -19.10 1.40 -16.09
CA ARG A 108 -19.90 1.37 -14.86
C ARG A 108 -19.09 1.92 -13.69
N LYS A 109 -19.67 2.83 -12.94
CA LYS A 109 -19.13 3.32 -11.67
C LYS A 109 -19.44 2.32 -10.56
N LYS A 110 -18.78 2.48 -9.41
CA LYS A 110 -19.03 1.66 -8.21
C LYS A 110 -20.47 1.78 -7.70
N ILE A 111 -21.11 2.93 -7.91
CA ILE A 111 -22.51 3.16 -7.54
C ILE A 111 -23.44 2.37 -8.47
N ASP A 112 -23.23 2.46 -9.78
CA ASP A 112 -23.98 1.69 -10.76
C ASP A 112 -23.83 0.17 -10.53
N MET A 113 -22.62 -0.30 -10.18
CA MET A 113 -22.40 -1.71 -9.82
C MET A 113 -23.18 -2.12 -8.57
N HIS A 114 -23.34 -1.23 -7.59
CA HIS A 114 -24.12 -1.51 -6.38
C HIS A 114 -25.62 -1.52 -6.68
N GLU A 115 -26.10 -0.60 -7.50
CA GLU A 115 -27.50 -0.55 -7.94
C GLU A 115 -27.90 -1.84 -8.66
N VAL A 116 -27.08 -2.32 -9.60
CA VAL A 116 -27.31 -3.60 -10.29
C VAL A 116 -27.41 -4.78 -9.31
N LEU A 117 -26.51 -4.86 -8.32
CA LEU A 117 -26.56 -5.93 -7.31
C LEU A 117 -27.83 -5.85 -6.45
N VAL A 118 -28.31 -4.65 -6.13
CA VAL A 118 -29.55 -4.48 -5.37
C VAL A 118 -30.77 -4.85 -6.22
N GLU A 119 -30.78 -4.49 -7.51
CA GLU A 119 -31.82 -4.87 -8.47
C GLU A 119 -31.89 -6.38 -8.69
N GLU A 120 -30.74 -7.06 -8.70
CA GLU A 120 -30.62 -8.52 -8.75
C GLU A 120 -31.08 -9.20 -7.43
N GLY A 121 -31.38 -8.43 -6.39
CA GLY A 121 -31.96 -8.91 -5.13
C GLY A 121 -30.94 -9.19 -4.01
N TYR A 122 -29.67 -8.81 -4.18
CA TYR A 122 -28.65 -9.01 -3.16
C TYR A 122 -28.73 -7.97 -2.03
N ASP A 123 -28.79 -8.42 -0.78
CA ASP A 123 -28.68 -7.56 0.40
C ASP A 123 -27.21 -7.22 0.71
N ILE A 124 -26.65 -6.26 -0.01
CA ILE A 124 -25.28 -5.77 0.18
C ILE A 124 -25.22 -4.25 0.34
N SER A 125 -24.34 -3.78 1.23
CA SER A 125 -24.11 -2.35 1.42
C SER A 125 -23.18 -1.78 0.35
N TYR A 126 -23.45 -0.54 -0.08
CA TYR A 126 -22.61 0.21 -1.02
C TYR A 126 -21.13 0.22 -0.60
N ARG A 127 -20.86 0.40 0.70
CA ARG A 127 -19.49 0.43 1.22
C ARG A 127 -18.76 -0.89 1.01
N THR A 128 -19.46 -2.01 1.21
CA THR A 128 -18.91 -3.35 0.97
C THR A 128 -18.53 -3.52 -0.49
N VAL A 129 -19.41 -3.14 -1.43
CA VAL A 129 -19.13 -3.18 -2.87
C VAL A 129 -17.93 -2.31 -3.21
N CYS A 130 -17.87 -1.08 -2.69
CA CYS A 130 -16.73 -0.19 -2.92
C CYS A 130 -15.41 -0.78 -2.47
N ASP A 131 -15.37 -1.37 -1.28
CA ASP A 131 -14.18 -2.01 -0.74
C ASP A 131 -13.79 -3.20 -1.64
N MET A 132 -14.74 -4.07 -2.01
CA MET A 132 -14.51 -5.24 -2.89
C MET A 132 -13.92 -4.84 -4.24
N VAL A 133 -14.58 -3.90 -4.95
CA VAL A 133 -14.11 -3.39 -6.25
C VAL A 133 -12.72 -2.78 -6.11
N SER A 134 -12.46 -2.03 -5.03
CA SER A 134 -11.15 -1.43 -4.82
C SER A 134 -10.06 -2.47 -4.58
N THR A 135 -10.36 -3.54 -3.83
CA THR A 135 -9.42 -4.64 -3.60
C THR A 135 -9.11 -5.40 -4.88
N ILE A 136 -10.11 -5.66 -5.73
CA ILE A 136 -9.94 -6.37 -7.00
C ILE A 136 -9.17 -5.51 -8.01
N VAL A 137 -9.48 -4.21 -8.11
CA VAL A 137 -8.85 -3.30 -9.06
C VAL A 137 -7.44 -2.88 -8.62
N ASN A 138 -7.19 -2.72 -7.32
CA ASN A 138 -5.85 -2.47 -6.80
C ASN A 138 -5.00 -3.76 -6.88
N LYS A 139 -4.57 -4.09 -8.09
CA LYS A 139 -3.40 -4.94 -8.28
C LYS A 139 -2.17 -4.23 -7.69
N PRO A 140 -1.22 -4.96 -7.07
CA PRO A 140 -0.01 -4.34 -6.54
C PRO A 140 0.68 -3.57 -7.66
N LYS A 141 1.02 -2.30 -7.40
CA LYS A 141 1.84 -1.52 -8.32
C LYS A 141 3.15 -2.27 -8.49
N GLU A 142 3.50 -2.61 -9.73
CA GLU A 142 4.79 -3.22 -10.04
C GLU A 142 5.90 -2.37 -9.40
N ALA A 143 6.77 -3.02 -8.64
CA ALA A 143 7.88 -2.36 -7.99
C ALA A 143 8.96 -2.06 -9.04
N PHE A 144 9.05 -0.81 -9.48
CA PHE A 144 10.13 -0.38 -10.37
C PHE A 144 11.44 -0.29 -9.59
N ILE A 145 12.40 -1.15 -9.93
CA ILE A 145 13.77 -1.03 -9.43
C ILE A 145 14.43 0.13 -10.17
N ARG A 146 15.00 1.09 -9.44
CA ARG A 146 15.78 2.18 -10.04
C ARG A 146 17.06 1.59 -10.64
N GLN A 147 17.20 1.69 -11.96
CA GLN A 147 18.45 1.37 -12.66
C GLN A 147 19.42 2.56 -12.55
N VAL A 148 20.69 2.29 -12.30
CA VAL A 148 21.77 3.28 -12.35
C VAL A 148 22.55 3.02 -13.65
N LEU A 149 22.52 3.99 -14.57
CA LEU A 149 23.17 3.91 -15.88
C LEU A 149 24.27 4.98 -15.95
N ALA A 150 25.41 4.64 -16.54
CA ALA A 150 26.45 5.60 -16.88
C ALA A 150 26.04 6.42 -18.13
N PRO A 151 26.60 7.63 -18.33
CA PRO A 151 26.27 8.46 -19.49
C PRO A 151 26.59 7.72 -20.79
N GLY A 152 25.63 7.70 -21.71
CA GLY A 152 25.80 7.05 -23.01
C GLY A 152 25.54 5.53 -23.04
N GLU A 153 25.24 4.89 -21.90
CA GLU A 153 24.87 3.46 -21.87
C GLU A 153 23.45 3.20 -22.39
N MET A 154 22.58 4.22 -22.35
CA MET A 154 21.22 4.12 -22.85
C MET A 154 20.82 5.41 -23.59
N ALA A 155 20.24 5.23 -24.77
CA ALA A 155 19.55 6.27 -25.51
C ALA A 155 18.05 5.95 -25.52
N GLU A 156 17.22 6.95 -25.28
CA GLU A 156 15.79 6.87 -25.55
C GLU A 156 15.56 7.34 -27.00
N PHE A 157 14.78 6.58 -27.75
CA PHE A 157 14.42 6.85 -29.13
C PHE A 157 12.94 7.17 -29.20
N ASP A 158 12.61 8.39 -29.61
CA ASP A 158 11.26 8.82 -29.89
C ASP A 158 11.13 9.19 -31.37
N TRP A 159 9.94 8.97 -31.91
CA TRP A 159 9.61 9.40 -33.27
C TRP A 159 8.21 10.01 -33.28
N GLY A 160 7.98 10.92 -34.22
CA GLY A 160 6.70 11.58 -34.38
C GLY A 160 6.52 12.15 -35.78
N GLU A 161 5.29 12.55 -36.06
CA GLU A 161 4.93 13.22 -37.30
C GLU A 161 4.69 14.70 -37.01
N VAL A 162 5.32 15.59 -37.79
CA VAL A 162 5.11 17.03 -37.70
C VAL A 162 4.76 17.59 -39.08
N SER A 163 3.80 18.50 -39.12
CA SER A 163 3.47 19.23 -40.36
C SER A 163 4.30 20.51 -40.41
N LEU A 164 5.17 20.64 -41.40
CA LEU A 164 6.05 21.80 -41.58
C LEU A 164 5.90 22.37 -42.98
N THR A 165 6.08 23.67 -43.09
CA THR A 165 6.26 24.38 -44.35
C THR A 165 7.72 24.81 -44.40
N ILE A 166 8.46 24.35 -45.42
CA ILE A 166 9.89 24.67 -45.58
C ILE A 166 10.04 25.45 -46.87
N ASP A 167 10.24 26.76 -46.74
CA ASP A 167 10.26 27.70 -47.87
C ASP A 167 11.35 27.40 -48.91
N GLU A 168 12.44 26.74 -48.49
CA GLU A 168 13.58 26.36 -49.34
C GLU A 168 13.30 25.14 -50.23
N ILE A 169 12.26 24.35 -49.94
CA ILE A 169 11.95 23.11 -50.66
C ILE A 169 10.70 23.30 -51.51
N ASP A 170 9.60 23.70 -50.86
CA ASP A 170 8.31 23.98 -51.47
C ASP A 170 7.49 24.62 -50.34
N SER A 171 7.08 25.88 -50.45
CA SER A 171 6.31 26.63 -49.44
C SER A 171 4.90 26.07 -49.16
N ASN A 172 4.71 24.77 -49.38
CA ASN A 172 3.53 23.98 -49.11
C ASN A 172 3.69 23.22 -47.79
N LEU A 173 2.59 23.11 -47.03
CA LEU A 173 2.54 22.35 -45.79
C LEU A 173 2.65 20.85 -46.09
N ARG A 174 3.71 20.20 -45.59
CA ARG A 174 3.95 18.77 -45.77
C ARG A 174 4.16 18.09 -44.41
N ARG A 175 3.83 16.80 -44.34
CA ARG A 175 4.06 16.00 -43.14
C ARG A 175 5.41 15.31 -43.20
N TYR A 176 6.19 15.47 -42.15
CA TYR A 176 7.53 14.91 -42.01
C TYR A 176 7.59 14.04 -40.77
N TYR A 177 8.31 12.92 -40.88
CA TYR A 177 8.64 12.09 -39.73
C TYR A 177 9.95 12.59 -39.14
N ILE A 178 9.94 12.88 -37.85
CA ILE A 178 11.14 13.24 -37.10
C ILE A 178 11.41 12.14 -36.09
N ALA A 179 12.68 11.78 -36.00
CA ALA A 179 13.22 10.91 -34.97
C ALA A 179 14.15 11.72 -34.06
N VAL A 180 14.02 11.53 -32.75
CA VAL A 180 14.84 12.19 -31.73
C VAL A 180 15.49 11.13 -30.87
N PHE A 181 16.80 11.24 -30.71
CA PHE A 181 17.55 10.44 -29.75
C PHE A 181 17.91 11.32 -28.56
N THR A 182 17.52 10.89 -27.36
CA THR A 182 17.93 11.54 -26.12
C THR A 182 18.83 10.62 -25.33
N LEU A 183 20.07 11.05 -25.13
CA LEU A 183 21.00 10.37 -24.23
C LEU A 183 20.56 10.65 -22.79
N ARG A 184 20.32 9.59 -22.02
CA ARG A 184 19.89 9.76 -20.62
C ARG A 184 21.07 10.31 -19.79
N PRO A 185 20.95 11.48 -19.14
CA PRO A 185 22.02 12.00 -18.30
C PRO A 185 22.09 11.21 -16.99
N LEU A 186 23.29 11.18 -16.41
CA LEU A 186 23.59 10.53 -15.13
C LEU A 186 22.62 11.02 -14.04
N THR A 187 21.77 10.14 -13.50
CA THR A 187 21.01 10.42 -12.27
C THR A 187 21.96 10.35 -11.07
N ILE A 188 22.74 11.42 -10.88
CA ILE A 188 23.47 11.63 -9.63
C ILE A 188 22.42 12.00 -8.58
N ASN A 189 22.40 11.30 -7.45
CA ASN A 189 21.60 11.68 -6.28
C ASN A 189 22.02 13.10 -5.85
N THR A 190 21.32 14.12 -6.32
CA THR A 190 21.51 15.52 -5.90
C THR A 190 20.90 15.70 -4.52
N GLN A 191 21.63 15.28 -3.48
CA GLN A 191 21.37 15.71 -2.11
C GLN A 191 22.45 16.66 -1.58
N ASN A 192 23.64 16.78 -2.21
CA ASN A 192 24.76 17.47 -1.54
C ASN A 192 25.64 18.39 -2.39
N TYR A 193 25.21 19.00 -3.51
CA TYR A 193 26.09 19.97 -4.21
C TYR A 193 25.31 21.09 -4.92
N THR A 194 24.72 22.01 -4.17
CA THR A 194 24.13 23.24 -4.73
C THR A 194 25.01 24.49 -4.61
N HIS A 195 26.27 24.38 -4.17
CA HIS A 195 27.06 25.58 -3.84
C HIS A 195 28.38 25.81 -4.61
N SER A 196 28.81 24.95 -5.54
CA SER A 196 30.10 25.18 -6.24
C SER A 196 30.03 25.44 -7.75
N ILE A 197 28.91 25.22 -8.42
CA ILE A 197 28.86 25.30 -9.89
C ILE A 197 28.55 26.72 -10.39
N ILE A 198 27.87 27.57 -9.59
CA ILE A 198 27.51 28.94 -10.02
C ILE A 198 28.73 29.87 -10.10
N LEU A 199 29.81 29.62 -9.35
CA LEU A 199 30.98 30.51 -9.36
C LEU A 199 31.93 30.33 -10.56
N ARG A 200 31.85 29.21 -11.29
CA ARG A 200 32.84 28.90 -12.35
C ARG A 200 32.47 29.43 -13.74
N VAL A 201 31.21 29.81 -13.96
CA VAL A 201 30.74 30.33 -15.26
C VAL A 201 30.90 31.85 -15.37
N LEU A 202 30.96 32.58 -14.25
CA LEU A 202 31.08 34.05 -14.27
C LEU A 202 32.52 34.56 -14.51
N MET A 203 33.54 33.70 -14.44
CA MET A 203 34.94 34.13 -14.54
C MET A 203 35.58 33.89 -15.92
N THR A 204 34.81 33.39 -16.90
CA THR A 204 35.27 33.19 -18.29
C THR A 204 34.68 34.20 -19.28
N CYS A 205 33.89 35.16 -18.79
CA CYS A 205 33.39 36.30 -19.55
C CYS A 205 33.68 37.61 -18.81
N MET A 206 34.95 37.89 -18.54
CA MET A 206 35.52 39.24 -18.40
C MET A 206 36.96 39.21 -18.90
#